data_AF-A0A929DVG7-F1
#
_entry.id   AF-A0A929DVG7-F1
#
_cell.length_a   1.000
_cell.length_b   1.000
_cell.length_c   1.000
_cell.angle_alpha   90.00
_cell.angle_beta   90.00
_cell.angle_gamma   90.00
#
_symmetry.space_group_name_H-M   'P 1'
#
loop_
_entity.id
_entity.type
_entity.pdbx_description
1 polymer ?
#
loop_
_entity_poly.entity_id
_entity_poly.type
_entity_poly.pdbx_seq_one_letter_code
_entity_poly.pdbx_strand_id
1 'polypeptide(L)'
;MAAEFLSPVGTSYQIDRLISEANNEIVFFAPVLKLHESVILRFQQADQRNVRITLVYGKERNQTRGQRWFKELKNLRILHHDKLNTFLFRNEKELILTSMGLADLSGSQHSNMGLLICKLRDRKAYEDGIYEQEILIELAEEVFAGANYQKPEDTSNPEEIIRDMPYLSYFGIEDRILVNGKLKAPSGKMYVPEMEFYNDGTIKVQGFKKTRQRHGEWVFYTYEGFVREVVIYENGTYVDKIYCDYENPAKPISKYYLLFGIGNSIKKLYEKNISELYFDSSIEKYTGSDKAKLFYHTERFMKKRSIFDQPETFQDMVDQVYAALYE
;
A
#
# COMPACT_ATOMS: atom_id res chain seq x y z
N MET A 1 6.03 -14.03 -21.34
CA MET A 1 4.98 -15.02 -21.67
C MET A 1 3.81 -14.74 -20.77
N ALA A 2 2.60 -14.75 -21.34
CA ALA A 2 1.33 -14.39 -20.71
C ALA A 2 0.79 -15.50 -19.77
N ALA A 3 -0.29 -15.19 -19.06
CA ALA A 3 -1.07 -16.11 -18.24
C ALA A 3 -1.26 -17.51 -18.88
N GLU A 4 -1.23 -18.54 -18.04
CA GLU A 4 -1.24 -19.94 -18.48
C GLU A 4 -2.62 -20.58 -18.20
N PHE A 5 -3.21 -21.20 -19.22
CA PHE A 5 -4.45 -21.98 -19.06
C PHE A 5 -4.15 -23.36 -18.48
N LEU A 6 -4.94 -23.79 -17.49
CA LEU A 6 -4.73 -25.03 -16.76
C LEU A 6 -5.84 -26.03 -17.02
N SER A 7 -5.46 -27.28 -17.29
CA SER A 7 -6.35 -28.44 -17.26
C SER A 7 -6.75 -28.78 -15.81
N PRO A 8 -7.71 -29.68 -15.56
CA PRO A 8 -8.04 -30.11 -14.20
C PRO A 8 -6.82 -30.65 -13.44
N VAL A 9 -6.03 -31.51 -14.07
CA VAL A 9 -4.81 -32.09 -13.48
C VAL A 9 -3.77 -31.00 -13.23
N GLY A 10 -3.58 -30.10 -14.20
CA GLY A 10 -2.70 -28.95 -14.04
C GLY A 10 -3.13 -28.06 -12.87
N THR A 11 -4.42 -27.77 -12.75
CA THR A 11 -4.98 -26.94 -11.68
C THR A 11 -4.73 -27.55 -10.30
N SER A 12 -5.01 -28.84 -10.12
CA SER A 12 -4.73 -29.55 -8.85
C SER A 12 -3.24 -29.49 -8.49
N TYR A 13 -2.36 -29.74 -9.45
CA TYR A 13 -0.91 -29.66 -9.25
C TYR A 13 -0.48 -28.22 -8.86
N GLN A 14 -1.00 -27.21 -9.55
CA GLN A 14 -0.65 -25.82 -9.29
C GLN A 14 -1.13 -25.35 -7.92
N ILE A 15 -2.30 -25.78 -7.44
CA ILE A 15 -2.77 -25.47 -6.08
C ILE A 15 -1.83 -26.07 -5.03
N ASP A 16 -1.39 -27.32 -5.21
CA ASP A 16 -0.46 -27.98 -4.28
C ASP A 16 0.92 -27.29 -4.25
N ARG A 17 1.44 -26.93 -5.43
CA ARG A 17 2.69 -26.18 -5.58
C ARG A 17 2.61 -24.82 -4.92
N LEU A 18 1.53 -24.09 -5.16
CA LEU A 18 1.28 -22.74 -4.64
C LEU A 18 1.34 -22.71 -3.11
N ILE A 19 0.73 -23.69 -2.43
CA ILE A 19 0.79 -23.81 -0.96
C ILE A 19 2.21 -24.19 -0.51
N SER A 20 2.85 -25.12 -1.22
CA SER A 20 4.17 -25.64 -0.85
C SER A 20 5.28 -24.60 -0.98
N GLU A 21 5.22 -23.76 -2.02
CA GLU A 21 6.24 -22.75 -2.34
C GLU A 21 5.99 -21.38 -1.70
N ALA A 22 4.88 -21.20 -0.98
CA ALA A 22 4.56 -19.97 -0.29
C ALA A 22 5.56 -19.68 0.84
N ASN A 23 6.06 -18.45 0.89
CA ASN A 23 7.04 -18.01 1.89
C ASN A 23 6.44 -17.01 2.87
N ASN A 24 5.52 -16.17 2.41
CA ASN A 24 4.99 -15.07 3.21
C ASN A 24 3.51 -15.25 3.51
N GLU A 25 2.71 -15.58 2.50
CA GLU A 25 1.27 -15.68 2.67
C GLU A 25 0.61 -16.64 1.68
N ILE A 26 -0.53 -17.17 2.11
CA ILE A 26 -1.47 -17.95 1.33
C ILE A 26 -2.85 -17.31 1.54
N VAL A 27 -3.56 -16.98 0.46
CA VAL A 27 -4.90 -16.40 0.55
C VAL A 27 -5.83 -17.13 -0.40
N PHE A 28 -6.82 -17.81 0.17
CA PHE A 28 -7.75 -18.67 -0.56
C PHE A 28 -9.18 -18.16 -0.39
N PHE A 29 -9.87 -18.02 -1.51
CA PHE A 29 -11.29 -17.71 -1.61
C PHE A 29 -12.01 -18.96 -2.12
N ALA A 30 -13.03 -19.40 -1.40
CA ALA A 30 -13.86 -20.53 -1.82
C ALA A 30 -15.28 -20.36 -1.30
N PRO A 31 -16.34 -20.51 -2.10
CA PRO A 31 -17.71 -20.35 -1.61
C PRO A 31 -18.04 -21.33 -0.48
N VAL A 32 -17.51 -22.54 -0.53
CA VAL A 32 -17.68 -23.59 0.49
C VAL A 32 -16.35 -23.87 1.17
N LEU A 33 -16.34 -23.85 2.50
CA LEU A 33 -15.18 -24.19 3.33
C LEU A 33 -15.14 -25.70 3.60
N LYS A 34 -14.95 -26.47 2.51
CA LYS A 34 -14.71 -27.91 2.54
C LYS A 34 -13.36 -28.18 1.87
N LEU A 35 -12.44 -28.79 2.61
CA LEU A 35 -11.07 -29.03 2.18
C LEU A 35 -10.82 -30.52 2.01
N HIS A 36 -10.07 -30.89 0.96
CA HIS A 36 -9.47 -32.21 0.87
C HIS A 36 -8.36 -32.37 1.93
N GLU A 37 -8.14 -33.59 2.41
CA GLU A 37 -7.18 -33.90 3.48
C GLU A 37 -5.75 -33.45 3.12
N SER A 38 -5.36 -33.58 1.85
CA SER A 38 -4.06 -33.10 1.37
C SER A 38 -3.88 -31.59 1.57
N VAL A 39 -4.92 -30.77 1.40
CA VAL A 39 -4.84 -29.31 1.62
C VAL A 39 -4.63 -29.01 3.09
N ILE A 40 -5.32 -29.73 3.98
CA ILE A 40 -5.20 -29.56 5.42
C ILE A 40 -3.74 -29.85 5.85
N LEU A 41 -3.17 -30.96 5.38
CA LEU A 41 -1.77 -31.31 5.63
C LEU A 41 -0.81 -30.23 5.10
N ARG A 42 -1.06 -29.70 3.90
CA ARG A 42 -0.25 -28.62 3.33
C ARG A 42 -0.34 -27.32 4.11
N PHE A 43 -1.52 -26.96 4.65
CA PHE A 43 -1.68 -25.81 5.53
C PHE A 43 -0.97 -25.99 6.87
N GLN A 44 -0.97 -27.20 7.45
CA GLN A 44 -0.18 -27.49 8.65
C GLN A 44 1.32 -27.30 8.40
N GLN A 45 1.83 -27.78 7.25
CA GLN A 45 3.22 -27.57 6.86
C GLN A 45 3.55 -26.09 6.65
N ALA A 46 2.63 -25.32 6.04
CA ALA A 46 2.80 -23.88 5.86
C ALA A 46 2.78 -23.11 7.19
N ASP A 47 1.90 -23.49 8.12
CA ASP A 47 1.84 -22.93 9.47
C ASP A 47 3.14 -23.14 10.26
N GLN A 48 3.75 -24.32 10.15
CA GLN A 48 5.06 -24.62 10.75
C GLN A 48 6.19 -23.75 10.18
N ARG A 49 6.05 -23.30 8.93
CA ARG A 49 6.97 -22.34 8.28
C ARG A 49 6.66 -20.89 8.63
N ASN A 50 5.70 -20.62 9.53
CA ASN A 50 5.17 -19.29 9.85
C ASN A 50 4.59 -18.54 8.64
N VAL A 51 4.09 -19.28 7.64
CA VAL A 51 3.38 -18.67 6.51
C VAL A 51 2.00 -18.24 6.99
N ARG A 52 1.62 -17.00 6.68
CA ARG A 52 0.29 -16.47 7.05
C ARG A 52 -0.78 -17.02 6.11
N ILE A 53 -1.81 -17.64 6.65
CA ILE A 53 -2.89 -18.28 5.87
C ILE A 53 -4.19 -17.52 6.09
N THR A 54 -4.80 -17.01 5.03
CA THR A 54 -6.12 -16.36 5.06
C THR A 54 -7.10 -17.16 4.22
N LEU A 55 -8.19 -17.62 4.81
CA LEU A 55 -9.27 -18.31 4.11
C LEU A 55 -10.51 -17.44 4.14
N VAL A 56 -11.11 -17.19 2.98
CA VAL A 56 -12.36 -16.45 2.83
C VAL A 56 -13.40 -17.37 2.23
N TYR A 57 -14.56 -17.51 2.88
CA TYR A 57 -15.67 -18.31 2.36
C TYR A 57 -16.99 -17.53 2.32
N GLY A 58 -17.92 -17.97 1.46
CA GLY A 58 -19.11 -17.17 1.14
C GLY A 58 -20.48 -17.78 1.40
N LYS A 59 -20.65 -19.11 1.26
CA LYS A 59 -21.88 -19.78 1.65
C LYS A 59 -22.02 -19.81 3.17
N GLU A 60 -23.15 -20.31 3.66
CA GLU A 60 -23.56 -20.45 5.07
C GLU A 60 -22.46 -20.20 6.13
N ARG A 61 -22.68 -19.20 6.98
CA ARG A 61 -21.76 -18.73 8.04
C ARG A 61 -21.34 -19.80 9.06
N ASN A 62 -22.15 -20.82 9.26
CA ASN A 62 -21.90 -21.87 10.26
C ASN A 62 -21.03 -23.02 9.73
N GLN A 63 -20.40 -22.90 8.56
CA GLN A 63 -19.58 -23.97 7.97
C GLN A 63 -18.39 -24.40 8.83
N THR A 64 -17.85 -23.53 9.68
CA THR A 64 -16.78 -23.91 10.64
C THR A 64 -17.29 -24.76 11.79
N ARG A 65 -18.61 -24.82 12.03
CA ARG A 65 -19.21 -25.59 13.12
C ARG A 65 -18.95 -27.09 12.92
N GLY A 66 -18.35 -27.73 13.92
CA GLY A 66 -18.04 -29.16 13.89
C GLY A 66 -16.69 -29.50 13.25
N GLN A 67 -16.02 -28.56 12.59
CA GLN A 67 -14.67 -28.77 12.07
C GLN A 67 -13.63 -28.48 13.17
N ARG A 68 -12.53 -29.25 13.21
CA ARG A 68 -11.45 -29.11 14.21
C ARG A 68 -10.07 -28.83 13.63
N TRP A 69 -9.84 -29.13 12.35
CA TRP A 69 -8.53 -29.06 11.70
C TRP A 69 -7.88 -27.67 11.78
N PHE A 70 -8.67 -26.60 11.84
CA PHE A 70 -8.18 -25.23 11.84
C PHE A 70 -7.76 -24.72 13.23
N LYS A 71 -8.20 -25.38 14.32
CA LYS A 71 -8.06 -24.85 15.68
C LYS A 71 -6.62 -24.79 16.18
N GLU A 72 -5.75 -25.65 15.64
CA GLU A 72 -4.34 -25.74 16.03
C GLU A 72 -3.42 -24.86 15.15
N LEU A 73 -3.94 -24.32 14.03
CA LEU A 73 -3.16 -23.50 13.11
C LEU A 73 -3.01 -22.08 13.67
N LYS A 74 -1.78 -21.72 14.03
CA LYS A 74 -1.50 -20.48 14.76
C LYS A 74 -1.48 -19.26 13.85
N ASN A 75 -1.10 -19.43 12.59
CA ASN A 75 -0.96 -18.39 11.58
C ASN A 75 -2.13 -18.40 10.58
N LEU A 76 -3.29 -18.95 10.98
CA LEU A 76 -4.50 -19.01 10.17
C LEU A 76 -5.53 -17.94 10.56
N ARG A 77 -6.16 -17.33 9.57
CA ARG A 77 -7.36 -16.49 9.70
C ARG A 77 -8.45 -17.02 8.79
N ILE A 78 -9.68 -17.11 9.31
CA ILE A 78 -10.86 -17.50 8.54
C ILE A 78 -11.86 -16.34 8.56
N LEU A 79 -12.32 -15.98 7.37
CA LEU A 79 -13.21 -14.87 7.07
C LEU A 79 -14.45 -15.36 6.34
N HIS A 80 -15.58 -14.71 6.60
CA HIS A 80 -16.86 -14.96 5.93
C HIS A 80 -17.33 -13.72 5.18
N HIS A 81 -17.65 -13.86 3.90
CA HIS A 81 -18.23 -12.81 3.07
C HIS A 81 -19.41 -13.37 2.27
N ASP A 82 -20.64 -13.06 2.69
CA ASP A 82 -21.91 -13.64 2.20
C ASP A 82 -22.10 -13.63 0.66
N LYS A 83 -21.50 -12.67 -0.04
CA LYS A 83 -21.55 -12.55 -1.51
C LYS A 83 -20.40 -13.22 -2.27
N LEU A 84 -19.49 -13.93 -1.59
CA LEU A 84 -18.36 -14.58 -2.25
C LEU A 84 -18.79 -15.86 -2.99
N ASN A 85 -18.61 -15.88 -4.31
CA ASN A 85 -18.89 -17.06 -5.16
C ASN A 85 -17.70 -17.48 -6.05
N THR A 86 -16.49 -17.06 -5.72
CA THR A 86 -15.29 -17.28 -6.55
C THR A 86 -14.34 -18.30 -5.90
N PHE A 87 -13.80 -19.22 -6.71
CA PHE A 87 -12.62 -20.00 -6.32
C PHE A 87 -11.36 -19.31 -6.84
N LEU A 88 -10.57 -18.79 -5.91
CA LEU A 88 -9.34 -18.09 -6.20
C LEU A 88 -8.31 -18.44 -5.13
N PHE A 89 -7.13 -18.84 -5.56
CA PHE A 89 -6.07 -19.32 -4.68
C PHE A 89 -4.77 -18.57 -5.02
N ARG A 90 -4.13 -17.95 -4.04
CA ARG A 90 -2.88 -17.20 -4.27
C ARG A 90 -1.85 -17.36 -3.17
N ASN A 91 -0.59 -17.14 -3.51
CA ASN A 91 0.49 -16.83 -2.58
C ASN A 91 1.11 -15.46 -2.94
N GLU A 92 2.33 -15.16 -2.48
CA GLU A 92 2.99 -13.88 -2.80
C GLU A 92 3.53 -13.75 -4.25
N LYS A 93 3.56 -14.85 -5.01
CA LYS A 93 4.17 -14.95 -6.35
C LYS A 93 3.15 -15.17 -7.47
N GLU A 94 2.08 -15.90 -7.21
CA GLU A 94 1.13 -16.34 -8.23
C GLU A 94 -0.30 -16.46 -7.70
N LEU A 95 -1.25 -16.43 -8.64
CA LEU A 95 -2.69 -16.48 -8.41
C LEU A 95 -3.33 -17.44 -9.40
N ILE A 96 -4.26 -18.27 -8.91
CA ILE A 96 -5.06 -19.19 -9.70
C ILE A 96 -6.53 -18.78 -9.57
N LEU A 97 -7.17 -18.52 -10.71
CA LEU A 97 -8.62 -18.40 -10.82
C LEU A 97 -9.15 -19.69 -11.45
N THR A 98 -10.12 -20.35 -10.83
CA THR A 98 -10.58 -21.66 -11.32
C THR A 98 -12.06 -21.92 -11.02
N SER A 99 -12.62 -22.94 -11.64
CA SER A 99 -13.89 -23.57 -11.23
C SER A 99 -13.71 -24.68 -10.19
N MET A 100 -12.48 -25.10 -9.90
CA MET A 100 -12.18 -26.22 -9.01
C MET A 100 -12.26 -25.82 -7.53
N GLY A 101 -13.08 -26.54 -6.76
CA GLY A 101 -13.12 -26.41 -5.32
C GLY A 101 -12.01 -27.17 -4.60
N LEU A 102 -11.70 -26.77 -3.36
CA LEU A 102 -10.65 -27.39 -2.53
C LEU A 102 -11.00 -28.81 -2.06
N ALA A 103 -12.27 -29.22 -2.16
CA ALA A 103 -12.71 -30.58 -1.90
C ALA A 103 -12.51 -31.51 -3.11
N ASP A 104 -12.33 -30.95 -4.31
CA ASP A 104 -12.31 -31.69 -5.59
C ASP A 104 -10.89 -31.96 -6.09
N LEU A 105 -9.87 -31.67 -5.27
CA LEU A 105 -8.47 -31.95 -5.59
C LEU A 105 -8.26 -33.45 -5.79
N SER A 106 -7.44 -33.80 -6.79
CA SER A 106 -7.08 -35.19 -7.12
C SER A 106 -8.27 -36.10 -7.44
N GLY A 107 -8.87 -35.93 -8.63
CA GLY A 107 -9.84 -36.89 -9.17
C GLY A 107 -11.26 -36.37 -9.33
N SER A 108 -11.46 -35.05 -9.49
CA SER A 108 -12.78 -34.50 -9.81
C SER A 108 -13.35 -35.16 -11.07
N GLN A 109 -14.58 -35.70 -10.99
CA GLN A 109 -15.36 -36.18 -12.14
C GLN A 109 -15.76 -35.05 -13.11
N HIS A 110 -15.49 -33.79 -12.75
CA HIS A 110 -15.89 -32.60 -13.48
C HIS A 110 -14.75 -32.02 -14.32
N SER A 111 -15.10 -31.54 -15.52
CA SER A 111 -14.19 -30.80 -16.40
C SER A 111 -13.97 -29.38 -15.87
N ASN A 112 -13.02 -29.24 -14.94
CA ASN A 112 -12.61 -27.94 -14.41
C ASN A 112 -11.60 -27.22 -15.32
N MET A 113 -11.58 -25.89 -15.22
CA MET A 113 -10.62 -25.05 -15.93
C MET A 113 -9.97 -24.10 -14.93
N GLY A 114 -8.72 -23.74 -15.20
CA GLY A 114 -7.97 -22.78 -14.38
C GLY A 114 -7.18 -21.81 -15.23
N LEU A 115 -6.88 -20.65 -14.64
CA LEU A 115 -5.96 -19.67 -15.18
C LEU A 115 -4.91 -19.36 -14.12
N LEU A 116 -3.63 -19.54 -14.46
CA LEU A 116 -2.50 -19.15 -13.64
C LEU A 116 -2.00 -17.76 -14.06
N ILE A 117 -1.88 -16.87 -13.10
CA ILE A 117 -1.39 -15.50 -13.26
C ILE A 117 -0.15 -15.36 -12.38
N CYS A 118 1.00 -15.07 -12.99
CA CYS A 118 2.26 -14.91 -12.25
C CYS A 118 2.58 -13.42 -12.05
N LYS A 119 2.85 -12.99 -10.81
CA LYS A 119 3.16 -11.58 -10.48
C LYS A 119 4.26 -10.97 -11.35
N LEU A 120 5.33 -11.72 -11.62
CA LEU A 120 6.49 -11.25 -12.38
C LEU A 120 6.20 -11.08 -13.88
N ARG A 121 5.21 -11.82 -14.41
CA ARG A 121 4.94 -11.88 -15.85
C ARG A 121 3.66 -11.12 -16.23
N ASP A 122 2.67 -11.17 -15.36
CA ASP A 122 1.32 -10.66 -15.55
C ASP A 122 0.99 -9.59 -14.48
N ARG A 123 1.95 -8.68 -14.23
CA ARG A 123 1.93 -7.74 -13.10
C ARG A 123 0.59 -7.01 -12.93
N LYS A 124 0.07 -6.43 -14.01
CA LYS A 124 -1.20 -5.68 -13.97
C LYS A 124 -2.38 -6.56 -13.54
N ALA A 125 -2.58 -7.70 -14.20
CA ALA A 125 -3.67 -8.62 -13.87
C ALA A 125 -3.54 -9.17 -12.44
N TYR A 126 -2.30 -9.45 -12.00
CA TYR A 126 -2.02 -9.87 -10.63
C TYR A 126 -2.40 -8.77 -9.64
N GLU A 127 -1.93 -7.53 -9.86
CA GLU A 127 -2.17 -6.40 -8.96
C GLU A 127 -3.65 -6.01 -8.91
N ASP A 128 -4.34 -5.92 -10.06
CA ASP A 128 -5.80 -5.70 -10.13
C ASP A 128 -6.56 -6.82 -9.41
N GLY A 129 -6.15 -8.07 -9.59
CA GLY A 129 -6.75 -9.21 -8.89
C GLY A 129 -6.55 -9.14 -7.37
N ILE A 130 -5.36 -8.77 -6.90
CA ILE A 130 -5.09 -8.56 -5.48
C ILE A 130 -5.96 -7.42 -4.94
N TYR A 131 -6.08 -6.31 -5.67
CA TYR A 131 -6.90 -5.18 -5.26
C TYR A 131 -8.36 -5.59 -4.96
N GLU A 132 -8.99 -6.36 -5.85
CA GLU A 132 -10.36 -6.86 -5.65
C GLU A 132 -10.47 -7.82 -4.46
N GLN A 133 -9.50 -8.69 -4.27
CA GLN A 133 -9.46 -9.60 -3.12
C GLN A 133 -9.34 -8.86 -1.78
N GLU A 134 -8.54 -7.81 -1.74
CA GLU A 134 -8.35 -7.01 -0.54
C GLU A 134 -9.62 -6.27 -0.14
N ILE A 135 -10.41 -5.79 -1.10
CA ILE A 135 -11.75 -5.25 -0.82
C ILE A 135 -12.63 -6.30 -0.13
N LEU A 136 -12.65 -7.53 -0.67
CA LEU A 136 -13.47 -8.61 -0.11
C LEU A 136 -13.00 -9.00 1.29
N ILE A 137 -11.69 -9.03 1.55
CA ILE A 137 -11.13 -9.31 2.87
C ILE A 137 -11.52 -8.22 3.88
N GLU A 138 -11.51 -6.96 3.47
CA GLU A 138 -11.87 -5.82 4.33
C GLU A 138 -13.35 -5.84 4.72
N LEU A 139 -14.23 -6.25 3.81
CA LEU A 139 -15.67 -6.34 4.04
C LEU A 139 -16.11 -7.64 4.73
N ALA A 140 -15.21 -8.60 4.89
CA ALA A 140 -15.53 -9.91 5.45
C ALA A 140 -15.59 -9.89 6.99
N GLU A 141 -16.47 -10.71 7.54
CA GLU A 141 -16.55 -10.97 8.97
C GLU A 141 -15.45 -11.94 9.42
N GLU A 142 -14.78 -11.64 10.52
CA GLU A 142 -13.81 -12.57 11.11
C GLU A 142 -14.50 -13.69 11.88
N VAL A 143 -14.19 -14.93 11.50
CA VAL A 143 -14.76 -16.15 12.10
C VAL A 143 -13.76 -16.84 13.01
N PHE A 144 -12.47 -16.76 12.67
CA PHE A 144 -11.39 -17.34 13.44
C PHE A 144 -10.08 -16.59 13.15
N ALA A 145 -9.26 -16.41 14.18
CA ALA A 145 -7.87 -15.97 14.06
C ALA A 145 -7.02 -16.80 15.02
N GLY A 146 -5.95 -17.40 14.49
CA GLY A 146 -4.97 -18.13 15.26
C GLY A 146 -4.12 -17.20 16.11
N ALA A 147 -3.51 -17.74 17.18
CA ALA A 147 -2.80 -16.94 18.19
C ALA A 147 -1.60 -16.15 17.65
N ASN A 148 -0.99 -16.58 16.54
CA ASN A 148 0.16 -15.92 15.93
C ASN A 148 -0.23 -15.13 14.67
N TYR A 149 -1.51 -15.06 14.31
CA TYR A 149 -1.92 -14.37 13.10
C TYR A 149 -1.72 -12.86 13.24
N GLN A 150 -0.78 -12.30 12.48
CA GLN A 150 -0.55 -10.86 12.38
C GLN A 150 -1.20 -10.30 11.12
N LYS A 151 -2.06 -9.28 11.25
CA LYS A 151 -2.59 -8.61 10.06
C LYS A 151 -1.45 -7.88 9.38
N PRO A 152 -1.37 -7.89 8.04
CA PRO A 152 -0.30 -7.21 7.31
C PRO A 152 -0.25 -5.69 7.53
N GLU A 153 -1.29 -5.11 8.12
CA GLU A 153 -1.42 -3.68 8.40
C GLU A 153 -0.93 -3.29 9.81
N ASP A 154 -0.72 -4.27 10.71
CA ASP A 154 -0.38 -4.03 12.12
C ASP A 154 1.08 -3.55 12.33
N THR A 155 1.86 -3.32 11.26
CA THR A 155 3.28 -2.89 11.35
C THR A 155 3.48 -1.37 11.24
N SER A 156 2.46 -0.62 10.82
CA SER A 156 2.50 0.85 10.76
C SER A 156 1.36 1.38 11.61
N ASN A 157 1.62 2.25 12.59
CA ASN A 157 0.60 2.98 13.34
C ASN A 157 0.11 4.15 12.46
N PRO A 158 -0.94 3.98 11.64
CA PRO A 158 -1.19 4.94 10.58
C PRO A 158 -1.83 6.21 11.14
N GLU A 159 -2.42 6.17 12.34
CA GLU A 159 -2.88 7.35 13.07
C GLU A 159 -1.72 8.29 13.43
N GLU A 160 -0.60 7.71 13.87
CA GLU A 160 0.62 8.46 14.17
C GLU A 160 1.25 9.03 12.90
N ILE A 161 1.27 8.25 11.82
CA ILE A 161 1.76 8.74 10.52
C ILE A 161 0.89 9.92 10.06
N ILE A 162 -0.45 9.82 10.14
CA ILE A 162 -1.36 10.91 9.71
C ILE A 162 -1.09 12.19 10.49
N ARG A 163 -0.86 12.10 11.81
CA ARG A 163 -0.60 13.26 12.66
C ARG A 163 0.66 14.03 12.24
N ASP A 164 1.64 13.34 11.69
CA ASP A 164 2.93 13.90 11.32
C ASP A 164 3.08 14.13 9.80
N MET A 165 2.11 13.65 9.00
CA MET A 165 2.13 13.71 7.55
C MET A 165 1.63 15.08 7.06
N PRO A 166 2.47 15.84 6.35
CA PRO A 166 2.09 17.12 5.78
C PRO A 166 1.29 16.97 4.49
N TYR A 167 0.61 18.05 4.10
CA TYR A 167 -0.04 18.19 2.79
C TYR A 167 -1.13 17.15 2.52
N LEU A 168 -1.86 16.73 3.56
CA LEU A 168 -2.95 15.79 3.41
C LEU A 168 -3.97 16.27 2.36
N SER A 169 -4.29 17.56 2.35
CA SER A 169 -5.14 18.20 1.34
C SER A 169 -4.76 17.85 -0.10
N TYR A 170 -3.46 17.95 -0.41
CA TYR A 170 -2.91 17.65 -1.73
C TYR A 170 -3.22 16.21 -2.20
N PHE A 171 -3.20 15.25 -1.28
CA PHE A 171 -3.49 13.85 -1.59
C PHE A 171 -4.99 13.54 -1.67
N GLY A 172 -5.86 14.56 -1.62
CA GLY A 172 -7.31 14.40 -1.75
C GLY A 172 -7.91 13.54 -0.63
N ILE A 173 -7.43 13.73 0.59
CA ILE A 173 -7.86 12.98 1.78
C ILE A 173 -8.72 13.81 2.75
N GLU A 174 -9.12 15.03 2.37
CA GLU A 174 -9.90 15.96 3.21
C GLU A 174 -11.28 15.41 3.64
N ASP A 175 -11.91 14.58 2.79
CA ASP A 175 -13.24 14.00 3.08
C ASP A 175 -13.18 12.57 3.65
N ARG A 176 -12.00 12.12 4.10
CA ARG A 176 -11.82 10.74 4.55
C ARG A 176 -11.88 10.63 6.05
N ILE A 177 -12.68 9.67 6.52
CA ILE A 177 -12.82 9.40 7.95
C ILE A 177 -11.81 8.32 8.38
N LEU A 178 -11.22 8.51 9.55
CA LEU A 178 -10.35 7.51 10.16
C LEU A 178 -11.21 6.36 10.71
N VAL A 179 -11.00 5.14 10.21
CA VAL A 179 -11.69 3.93 10.66
C VAL A 179 -10.64 2.85 10.90
N ASN A 180 -10.46 2.44 12.15
CA ASN A 180 -9.46 1.45 12.57
C ASN A 180 -8.05 1.76 12.02
N GLY A 181 -7.61 3.02 12.15
CA GLY A 181 -6.32 3.48 11.64
C GLY A 181 -6.23 3.71 10.13
N LYS A 182 -7.28 3.49 9.33
CA LYS A 182 -7.26 3.71 7.88
C LYS A 182 -8.15 4.88 7.47
N LEU A 183 -7.75 5.61 6.43
CA LEU A 183 -8.56 6.68 5.82
C LEU A 183 -9.59 6.08 4.86
N LYS A 184 -10.87 6.11 5.26
CA LYS A 184 -12.00 5.67 4.44
C LYS A 184 -12.53 6.82 3.60
N ALA A 185 -12.45 6.68 2.28
CA ALA A 185 -13.07 7.60 1.34
C ALA A 185 -14.60 7.45 1.32
N PRO A 186 -15.36 8.48 0.87
CA PRO A 186 -16.82 8.39 0.69
C PRO A 186 -17.25 7.23 -0.22
N SER A 187 -16.41 6.85 -1.18
CA SER A 187 -16.60 5.67 -2.04
C SER A 187 -16.50 4.31 -1.32
N GLY A 188 -16.13 4.30 -0.03
CA GLY A 188 -15.87 3.08 0.76
C GLY A 188 -14.43 2.55 0.66
N LYS A 189 -13.60 3.11 -0.23
CA LYS A 189 -12.20 2.71 -0.41
C LYS A 189 -11.35 3.10 0.80
N MET A 190 -10.51 2.18 1.26
CA MET A 190 -9.60 2.38 2.40
C MET A 190 -8.19 2.73 1.91
N TYR A 191 -7.59 3.72 2.55
CA TYR A 191 -6.24 4.17 2.29
C TYR A 191 -5.43 4.16 3.56
N VAL A 192 -4.18 3.71 3.45
CA VAL A 192 -3.23 3.62 4.55
C VAL A 192 -2.05 4.51 4.20
N PRO A 193 -1.76 5.56 4.98
CA PRO A 193 -0.58 6.39 4.77
C PRO A 193 0.68 5.60 5.09
N GLU A 194 1.74 5.91 4.37
CA GLU A 194 3.07 5.36 4.61
C GLU A 194 4.10 6.46 4.48
N MET A 195 4.99 6.51 5.47
CA MET A 195 6.13 7.42 5.50
C MET A 195 7.36 6.68 5.98
N GLU A 196 8.50 6.95 5.36
CA GLU A 196 9.81 6.59 5.88
C GLU A 196 10.60 7.86 6.16
N PHE A 197 11.50 7.81 7.13
CA PHE A 197 12.35 8.93 7.53
C PHE A 197 13.82 8.62 7.28
N TYR A 198 14.61 9.67 7.07
CA TYR A 198 16.06 9.62 7.26
C TYR A 198 16.40 9.64 8.75
N ASN A 199 17.67 9.35 9.08
CA ASN A 199 18.16 9.34 10.46
C ASN A 199 18.03 10.70 11.17
N ASP A 200 17.96 11.80 10.42
CA ASP A 200 17.75 13.16 10.95
C ASP A 200 16.26 13.53 11.13
N GLY A 201 15.35 12.56 10.97
CA GLY A 201 13.91 12.75 11.12
C GLY A 201 13.21 13.39 9.91
N THR A 202 13.96 13.79 8.87
CA THR A 202 13.37 14.30 7.63
C THR A 202 12.66 13.19 6.86
N ILE A 203 11.61 13.56 6.14
CA ILE A 203 10.83 12.62 5.32
C ILE A 203 11.73 12.15 4.17
N LYS A 204 11.84 10.84 4.02
CA LYS A 204 12.58 10.18 2.93
C LYS A 204 11.64 9.77 1.79
N VAL A 205 10.49 9.21 2.15
CA VAL A 205 9.40 8.90 1.21
C VAL A 205 8.07 9.03 1.92
N GLN A 206 7.05 9.47 1.18
CA GLN A 206 5.67 9.46 1.66
C GLN A 206 4.69 9.11 0.53
N GLY A 207 3.57 8.52 0.89
CA GLY A 207 2.49 8.22 -0.04
C GLY A 207 1.36 7.43 0.63
N PHE A 208 0.43 6.94 -0.18
CA PHE A 208 -0.69 6.14 0.29
C PHE A 208 -0.69 4.76 -0.35
N LYS A 209 -0.97 3.76 0.46
CA LYS A 209 -1.46 2.47 0.00
C LYS A 209 -2.97 2.53 -0.10
N LYS A 210 -3.52 1.95 -1.16
CA LYS A 210 -4.93 1.61 -1.29
C LYS A 210 -4.98 0.09 -1.34
N THR A 211 -5.75 -0.52 -0.43
CA THR A 211 -5.86 -1.99 -0.33
C THR A 211 -4.48 -2.69 -0.37
N ARG A 212 -3.57 -2.29 0.55
CA ARG A 212 -2.16 -2.73 0.68
C ARG A 212 -1.21 -2.44 -0.48
N GLN A 213 -1.67 -1.87 -1.58
CA GLN A 213 -0.85 -1.56 -2.75
C GLN A 213 -0.59 -0.07 -2.85
N ARG A 214 0.61 0.33 -3.31
CA ARG A 214 0.92 1.74 -3.58
C ARG A 214 -0.10 2.33 -4.55
N HIS A 215 -0.66 3.49 -4.24
CA HIS A 215 -1.65 4.14 -5.09
C HIS A 215 -1.49 5.66 -5.02
N GLY A 216 -1.76 6.33 -6.14
CA GLY A 216 -1.55 7.77 -6.29
C GLY A 216 -0.07 8.13 -6.32
N GLU A 217 0.23 9.35 -5.91
CA GLU A 217 1.58 9.90 -5.92
C GLU A 217 2.39 9.43 -4.70
N TRP A 218 3.60 8.98 -4.98
CA TRP A 218 4.63 8.64 -4.00
C TRP A 218 5.79 9.60 -4.16
N VAL A 219 6.00 10.42 -3.15
CA VAL A 219 6.99 11.51 -3.17
C VAL A 219 8.27 11.03 -2.50
N PHE A 220 9.39 11.12 -3.21
CA PHE A 220 10.71 10.73 -2.72
C PHE A 220 11.58 11.97 -2.57
N TYR A 221 12.27 12.08 -1.43
CA TYR A 221 13.08 13.23 -1.10
C TYR A 221 14.57 12.93 -1.24
N THR A 222 15.37 13.97 -1.42
CA THR A 222 16.83 13.93 -1.23
C THR A 222 17.17 14.01 0.25
N TYR A 223 18.43 13.73 0.61
CA TYR A 223 18.90 13.87 2.00
C TYR A 223 18.91 15.34 2.49
N GLU A 224 18.97 16.29 1.57
CA GLU A 224 18.85 17.72 1.84
C GLU A 224 17.40 18.15 2.13
N GLY A 225 16.43 17.27 1.87
CA GLY A 225 15.02 17.44 2.21
C GLY A 225 14.12 17.81 1.03
N PHE A 226 14.66 18.09 -0.16
CA PHE A 226 13.87 18.51 -1.32
C PHE A 226 13.34 17.31 -2.12
N VAL A 227 12.25 17.51 -2.87
CA VAL A 227 11.66 16.44 -3.68
C VAL A 227 12.61 16.06 -4.81
N ARG A 228 12.99 14.78 -4.88
CA ARG A 228 13.83 14.21 -5.94
C ARG A 228 12.99 13.75 -7.13
N GLU A 229 11.93 13.00 -6.82
CA GLU A 229 11.06 12.39 -7.82
C GLU A 229 9.69 12.07 -7.22
N VAL A 230 8.69 12.04 -8.08
CA VAL A 230 7.35 11.58 -7.76
C VAL A 230 7.02 10.40 -8.66
N VAL A 231 6.58 9.30 -8.07
CA VAL A 231 6.19 8.09 -8.80
C VAL A 231 4.68 7.92 -8.65
N ILE A 232 3.99 7.76 -9.77
CA ILE A 232 2.54 7.59 -9.81
C ILE A 232 2.24 6.09 -9.91
N TYR A 233 1.43 5.60 -8.98
CA TYR A 233 0.96 4.22 -8.98
C TYR A 233 -0.55 4.14 -9.13
N GLU A 234 -1.02 3.16 -9.89
CA GLU A 234 -2.42 2.76 -9.93
C GLU A 234 -2.52 1.32 -9.46
N ASN A 235 -3.00 1.14 -8.22
CA ASN A 235 -3.18 -0.18 -7.59
C ASN A 235 -1.88 -1.01 -7.70
N GLY A 236 -0.76 -0.46 -7.24
CA GLY A 236 0.55 -1.12 -7.27
C GLY A 236 1.26 -1.07 -8.64
N THR A 237 0.55 -0.82 -9.74
CA THR A 237 1.15 -0.71 -11.07
C THR A 237 1.83 0.64 -11.22
N TYR A 238 3.08 0.63 -11.69
CA TYR A 238 3.79 1.85 -12.06
C TYR A 238 3.09 2.48 -13.27
N VAL A 239 2.68 3.74 -13.14
CA VAL A 239 2.04 4.50 -14.22
C VAL A 239 3.03 5.48 -14.84
N ASP A 240 3.63 6.33 -14.03
CA ASP A 240 4.53 7.39 -14.49
C ASP A 240 5.52 7.82 -13.41
N LYS A 241 6.53 8.58 -13.82
CA LYS A 241 7.53 9.17 -12.95
C LYS A 241 7.92 10.58 -13.38
N ILE A 242 7.81 11.50 -12.44
CA ILE A 242 8.23 12.89 -12.59
C ILE A 242 9.56 13.06 -11.86
N TYR A 243 10.61 13.38 -12.61
CA TYR A 243 11.91 13.76 -12.05
C TYR A 243 11.90 15.27 -11.75
N CYS A 244 12.23 15.64 -10.52
CA CYS A 244 12.30 17.04 -10.11
C CYS A 244 13.70 17.58 -10.37
N ASP A 245 13.89 18.10 -11.58
CA ASP A 245 15.12 18.78 -11.99
C ASP A 245 14.97 20.29 -11.80
N TYR A 246 15.57 20.80 -10.73
CA TYR A 246 15.50 22.21 -10.35
C TYR A 246 16.33 23.11 -11.28
N GLU A 247 17.20 22.54 -12.12
CA GLU A 247 18.06 23.31 -13.03
C GLU A 247 17.50 23.38 -14.47
N ASN A 248 16.39 22.69 -14.75
CA ASN A 248 15.83 22.56 -16.10
C ASN A 248 14.57 23.42 -16.29
N PRO A 249 14.68 24.63 -16.86
CA PRO A 249 13.53 25.51 -17.05
C PRO A 249 12.54 25.01 -18.11
N ALA A 250 12.93 24.08 -18.98
CA ALA A 250 12.02 23.50 -19.97
C ALA A 250 11.01 22.50 -19.34
N LYS A 251 11.24 22.08 -18.09
CA LYS A 251 10.38 21.16 -17.34
C LYS A 251 10.19 21.68 -15.91
N PRO A 252 9.44 22.78 -15.73
CA PRO A 252 9.25 23.37 -14.41
C PRO A 252 8.53 22.38 -13.49
N ILE A 253 8.99 22.28 -12.25
CA ILE A 253 8.38 21.39 -11.25
C ILE A 253 7.13 22.04 -10.65
N SER A 254 6.26 21.25 -10.02
CA SER A 254 5.10 21.78 -9.31
C SER A 254 5.51 22.65 -8.12
N LYS A 255 4.81 23.78 -7.91
CA LYS A 255 4.95 24.60 -6.69
C LYS A 255 4.66 23.81 -5.42
N TYR A 256 3.79 22.80 -5.47
CA TYR A 256 3.58 21.88 -4.35
C TYR A 256 4.87 21.13 -3.99
N TYR A 257 5.63 20.66 -4.98
CA TYR A 257 6.89 19.94 -4.71
C TYR A 257 7.97 20.85 -4.12
N LEU A 258 7.97 22.14 -4.49
CA LEU A 258 8.79 23.15 -3.82
C LEU A 258 8.38 23.32 -2.35
N LEU A 259 7.09 23.50 -2.09
CA LEU A 259 6.55 23.60 -0.73
C LEU A 259 6.93 22.36 0.09
N PHE A 260 6.82 21.17 -0.49
CA PHE A 260 7.14 19.91 0.19
C PHE A 260 8.60 19.85 0.62
N GLY A 261 9.51 20.27 -0.26
CA GLY A 261 10.94 20.37 0.07
C GLY A 261 11.25 21.42 1.13
N ILE A 262 10.59 22.57 1.06
CA ILE A 262 10.73 23.65 2.05
C ILE A 262 10.21 23.19 3.42
N GLY A 263 9.05 22.53 3.50
CA GLY A 263 8.55 22.01 4.77
C GLY A 263 9.44 20.92 5.36
N ASN A 264 10.01 20.02 4.53
CA ASN A 264 10.97 19.06 5.05
C ASN A 264 12.26 19.74 5.56
N SER A 265 12.66 20.86 4.94
CA SER A 265 13.75 21.72 5.43
C SER A 265 13.39 22.39 6.76
N ILE A 266 12.13 22.80 6.95
CA ILE A 266 11.64 23.28 8.25
C ILE A 266 11.81 22.20 9.33
N LYS A 267 11.38 20.96 9.02
CA LYS A 267 11.54 19.82 9.95
C LYS A 267 13.01 19.61 10.32
N LYS A 268 13.90 19.65 9.33
CA LYS A 268 15.35 19.48 9.50
C LYS A 268 16.00 20.57 10.35
N LEU A 269 15.64 21.82 10.12
CA LEU A 269 16.37 22.99 10.65
C LEU A 269 15.79 23.51 11.97
N TYR A 270 14.50 23.26 12.23
CA TYR A 270 13.77 23.83 13.35
C TYR A 270 13.01 22.79 14.18
N GLU A 271 13.09 21.50 13.82
CA GLU A 271 12.42 20.39 14.52
C GLU A 271 10.91 20.61 14.71
N LYS A 272 10.28 21.35 13.79
CA LYS A 272 8.84 21.61 13.83
C LYS A 272 8.05 20.47 13.22
N ASN A 273 6.88 20.20 13.81
CA ASN A 273 5.85 19.44 13.12
C ASN A 273 5.33 20.26 11.93
N ILE A 274 5.30 19.64 10.76
CA ILE A 274 4.89 20.28 9.50
C ILE A 274 3.57 19.75 8.96
N SER A 275 2.83 18.93 9.72
CA SER A 275 1.56 18.35 9.28
C SER A 275 0.50 19.41 8.92
N GLU A 276 0.56 20.55 9.60
CA GLU A 276 -0.30 21.71 9.35
C GLU A 276 0.36 22.78 8.45
N LEU A 277 1.46 22.47 7.77
CA LEU A 277 2.12 23.44 6.87
C LEU A 277 1.39 23.47 5.53
N TYR A 278 0.88 24.65 5.18
CA TYR A 278 0.20 24.95 3.93
C TYR A 278 0.80 26.19 3.27
N PHE A 279 0.40 26.50 2.04
CA PHE A 279 0.90 27.66 1.31
C PHE A 279 0.66 28.99 2.03
N ASP A 280 -0.54 29.18 2.58
CA ASP A 280 -0.95 30.37 3.33
C ASP A 280 -0.34 30.47 4.74
N SER A 281 0.38 29.44 5.17
CA SER A 281 1.01 29.43 6.48
C SER A 281 2.12 30.49 6.57
N SER A 282 2.11 31.24 7.67
CA SER A 282 3.18 32.20 7.99
C SER A 282 4.51 31.49 8.22
N ILE A 283 5.59 31.99 7.60
CA ILE A 283 6.94 31.46 7.78
C ILE A 283 7.37 31.56 9.25
N GLU A 284 7.07 32.69 9.89
CA GLU A 284 7.47 32.98 11.27
C GLU A 284 6.88 31.96 12.28
N LYS A 285 5.67 31.43 12.01
CA LYS A 285 5.06 30.36 12.82
C LYS A 285 5.99 29.13 12.94
N TYR A 286 6.78 28.85 11.91
CA TYR A 286 7.65 27.67 11.83
C TYR A 286 9.13 28.00 12.10
N THR A 287 9.60 29.18 11.73
CA THR A 287 11.01 29.57 11.91
C THR A 287 11.29 30.35 13.19
N GLY A 288 10.25 30.91 13.83
CA GLY A 288 10.43 31.96 14.83
C GLY A 288 11.21 33.14 14.24
N SER A 289 12.08 33.74 15.05
CA SER A 289 12.88 34.92 14.66
C SER A 289 14.02 34.64 13.67
N ASP A 290 14.42 33.38 13.46
CA ASP A 290 15.57 33.00 12.65
C ASP A 290 15.17 32.37 11.32
N LYS A 291 14.52 33.14 10.44
CA LYS A 291 14.17 32.69 9.07
C LYS A 291 15.38 32.60 8.12
N ALA A 292 16.52 33.18 8.50
CA ALA A 292 17.72 33.23 7.66
C ALA A 292 18.30 31.84 7.36
N LYS A 293 18.23 30.90 8.32
CA LYS A 293 18.68 29.50 8.10
C LYS A 293 17.88 28.82 6.98
N LEU A 294 16.56 28.95 6.98
CA LEU A 294 15.70 28.39 5.94
C LEU A 294 16.04 28.97 4.56
N PHE A 295 16.19 30.29 4.49
CA PHE A 295 16.51 30.99 3.25
C PHE A 295 17.85 30.53 2.70
N TYR A 296 18.89 30.52 3.52
CA TYR A 296 20.23 30.06 3.14
C TYR A 296 20.23 28.60 2.69
N HIS A 297 19.53 27.71 3.40
CA HIS A 297 19.43 26.30 3.02
C HIS A 297 18.75 26.12 1.66
N THR A 298 17.67 26.87 1.42
CA THR A 298 16.93 26.83 0.15
C THR A 298 17.78 27.35 -1.00
N GLU A 299 18.40 28.53 -0.85
CA GLU A 299 19.31 29.12 -1.83
C GLU A 299 20.48 28.19 -2.18
N ARG A 300 21.09 27.58 -1.15
CA ARG A 300 22.19 26.63 -1.32
C ARG A 300 21.77 25.41 -2.14
N PHE A 301 20.60 24.85 -1.87
CA PHE A 301 20.08 23.72 -2.63
C PHE A 301 19.78 24.10 -4.08
N MET A 302 19.11 25.24 -4.28
CA MET A 302 18.75 25.76 -5.61
C MET A 302 19.96 26.27 -6.41
N LYS A 303 21.13 26.43 -5.77
CA LYS A 303 22.34 27.05 -6.35
C LYS A 303 22.08 28.47 -6.89
N LYS A 304 21.20 29.21 -6.23
CA LYS A 304 20.82 30.59 -6.54
C LYS A 304 21.03 31.43 -5.28
N ARG A 305 21.35 32.72 -5.42
CA ARG A 305 21.62 33.64 -4.29
C ARG A 305 20.67 34.81 -4.33
N SER A 306 20.35 35.35 -3.15
CA SER A 306 19.51 36.55 -3.01
C SER A 306 18.15 36.39 -3.69
N ILE A 307 17.52 35.22 -3.50
CA ILE A 307 16.20 34.90 -4.05
C ILE A 307 15.11 35.68 -3.31
N PHE A 308 15.27 35.83 -1.99
CA PHE A 308 14.17 36.20 -1.12
C PHE A 308 14.06 37.71 -0.89
N ASP A 309 12.89 38.26 -1.19
CA ASP A 309 12.47 39.62 -0.84
C ASP A 309 11.38 39.57 0.23
N GLN A 310 11.83 39.47 1.49
CA GLN A 310 11.00 39.46 2.70
C GLN A 310 9.68 38.67 2.62
N PRO A 311 9.67 37.39 2.18
CA PRO A 311 8.43 36.63 2.12
C PRO A 311 7.82 36.47 3.53
N GLU A 312 6.50 36.60 3.61
CA GLU A 312 5.74 36.46 4.86
C GLU A 312 5.10 35.07 4.98
N THR A 313 4.59 34.55 3.86
CA THR A 313 3.96 33.23 3.75
C THR A 313 4.80 32.25 2.96
N PHE A 314 4.54 30.94 3.11
CA PHE A 314 5.18 29.95 2.25
C PHE A 314 4.77 30.06 0.78
N GLN A 315 3.59 30.61 0.48
CA GLN A 315 3.18 30.97 -0.88
C GLN A 315 4.15 31.98 -1.49
N ASP A 316 4.42 33.09 -0.79
CA ASP A 316 5.36 34.12 -1.25
C ASP A 316 6.75 33.53 -1.45
N MET A 317 7.21 32.72 -0.49
CA MET A 317 8.52 32.09 -0.55
C MET A 317 8.64 31.13 -1.75
N VAL A 318 7.62 30.30 -1.98
CA VAL A 318 7.60 29.36 -3.12
C VAL A 318 7.54 30.12 -4.44
N ASP A 319 6.75 31.19 -4.52
CA ASP A 319 6.62 31.99 -5.74
C ASP A 319 7.94 32.67 -6.11
N GLN A 320 8.66 33.22 -5.14
CA GLN A 320 9.99 33.81 -5.35
C GLN A 320 11.03 32.76 -5.81
N VAL A 321 11.02 31.56 -5.20
CA VAL A 321 11.89 30.47 -5.65
C VAL A 321 11.52 30.02 -7.06
N TYR A 322 10.23 29.88 -7.36
CA TYR A 322 9.74 29.47 -8.66
C TYR A 322 10.19 30.44 -9.76
N ALA A 323 10.03 31.75 -9.52
CA ALA A 323 10.51 32.79 -10.42
C ALA A 323 12.03 32.69 -10.62
N ALA A 324 12.83 32.57 -9.56
CA ALA A 324 14.29 32.49 -9.67
C ALA A 324 14.81 31.25 -10.43
N LEU A 325 14.03 30.18 -10.49
CA LEU A 325 14.36 28.96 -11.23
C LEU A 325 13.96 29.04 -12.71
N TYR A 326 12.82 29.66 -13.02
CA TYR A 326 12.13 29.48 -14.30
C TYR A 326 11.82 30.75 -15.09
N GLU A 327 11.99 31.92 -14.49
CA GLU A 327 11.81 33.24 -15.12
C GLU A 327 13.16 33.95 -15.33
#